data_AF-A0A6A5UMM6-F1
#
_entry.id   AF-A0A6A5UMM6-F1
#
_cell.length_a   1.000
_cell.length_b   1.000
_cell.length_c   1.000
_cell.angle_alpha   90.00
_cell.angle_beta   90.00
_cell.angle_gamma   90.00
#
_symmetry.space_group_name_H-M   'P 1'
#
loop_
_entity.id
_entity.type
_entity.pdbx_description
1 polymer ?
#
loop_
_entity_poly.entity_id
_entity_poly.type
_entity_poly.pdbx_seq_one_letter_code
_entity_poly.pdbx_strand_id
1 'polypeptide(L)'
;MDIARQNALYSEEEQWHDDFRAFTILHRLGLYVKATIEGHGDNLPYKKGRPYLDYACRSTCQNEFFPYQSSRGREPDIIEFLLEHGADPNEKFEGGSTWQKALSDIDIADVQCGPIYWAAFVKLLVQHGADLREPVTIMRYDSSGARYRRKIPFKGRASGAIRFLVTEADEPLTNEERTHILDLAREIEELKKLTSKVKTNWLAHLRSKEKRQWLKSKKEVHRRKFRKTKDLIGV
;
A
#
# COMPACT_ATOMS: atom_id res chain seq x y z
N MET A 1 1.50 -26.15 -4.32
CA MET A 1 0.61 -25.71 -3.23
C MET A 1 -0.79 -25.65 -3.81
N ASP A 2 -1.69 -26.37 -3.17
CA ASP A 2 -2.99 -26.76 -3.70
C ASP A 2 -4.02 -25.64 -3.49
N ILE A 3 -4.46 -25.00 -4.58
CA ILE A 3 -5.44 -23.89 -4.56
C ILE A 3 -6.76 -24.37 -3.91
N ALA A 4 -7.06 -25.67 -3.99
CA ALA A 4 -8.22 -26.29 -3.37
C ALA A 4 -8.21 -26.24 -1.83
N ARG A 5 -7.03 -26.16 -1.17
CA ARG A 5 -6.94 -26.04 0.29
C ARG A 5 -7.09 -24.62 0.81
N GLN A 6 -6.88 -23.60 -0.02
CA GLN A 6 -7.02 -22.20 0.39
C GLN A 6 -8.49 -21.75 0.41
N ASN A 7 -9.35 -22.36 -0.40
CA ASN A 7 -10.78 -22.04 -0.47
C ASN A 7 -11.62 -22.71 0.63
N ALA A 8 -11.09 -23.71 1.35
CA ALA A 8 -11.81 -24.44 2.39
C ALA A 8 -11.70 -23.84 3.80
N LEU A 9 -11.03 -22.69 3.97
CA LEU A 9 -10.75 -22.07 5.27
C LEU A 9 -11.52 -20.76 5.54
N TYR A 10 -12.44 -20.37 4.66
CA TYR A 10 -13.28 -19.19 4.87
C TYR A 10 -14.75 -19.60 4.84
N SER A 11 -15.39 -19.71 6.01
CA SER A 11 -16.85 -19.76 6.07
C SER A 11 -17.42 -18.48 5.46
N GLU A 12 -18.35 -18.61 4.53
CA GLU A 12 -18.93 -17.49 3.75
C GLU A 12 -19.52 -16.37 4.64
N GLU A 13 -19.86 -16.67 5.90
CA GLU A 13 -20.49 -15.74 6.85
C GLU A 13 -19.54 -14.69 7.49
N GLU A 14 -18.21 -14.83 7.37
CA GLU A 14 -17.25 -13.95 8.09
C GLU A 14 -16.56 -12.87 7.23
N GLN A 15 -16.87 -12.75 5.95
CA GLN A 15 -16.03 -11.95 5.03
C GLN A 15 -16.44 -10.47 4.95
N TRP A 16 -17.72 -10.15 5.16
CA TRP A 16 -18.28 -8.82 4.89
C TRP A 16 -18.79 -8.16 6.17
N HIS A 17 -17.87 -7.81 7.06
CA HIS A 17 -18.17 -7.06 8.29
C HIS A 17 -18.17 -5.56 8.03
N ASP A 18 -19.14 -5.09 7.25
CA ASP A 18 -19.25 -3.66 6.94
C ASP A 18 -19.87 -2.90 8.09
N ASP A 19 -19.22 -1.78 8.44
CA ASP A 19 -19.70 -0.86 9.43
C ASP A 19 -20.05 0.48 8.77
N PHE A 20 -20.58 1.41 9.56
CA PHE A 20 -20.97 2.72 9.04
C PHE A 20 -19.77 3.51 8.49
N ARG A 21 -18.54 3.26 8.97
CA ARG A 21 -17.32 3.90 8.45
C ARG A 21 -16.97 3.38 7.06
N ALA A 22 -17.11 2.07 6.82
CA ALA A 22 -16.92 1.52 5.48
C ALA A 22 -17.88 2.16 4.48
N PHE A 23 -19.14 2.35 4.87
CA PHE A 23 -20.14 3.08 4.10
C PHE A 23 -19.72 4.55 3.85
N THR A 24 -19.32 5.28 4.90
CA THR A 24 -18.93 6.69 4.75
C THR A 24 -17.68 6.89 3.89
N ILE A 25 -16.74 5.95 3.91
CA ILE A 25 -15.57 5.93 3.03
C ILE A 25 -15.99 5.64 1.59
N LEU A 26 -16.79 4.59 1.36
CA LEU A 26 -17.28 4.23 0.03
C LEU A 26 -18.07 5.38 -0.63
N HIS A 27 -18.87 6.10 0.17
CA HIS A 27 -19.65 7.25 -0.25
C HIS A 27 -18.96 8.60 -0.04
N ARG A 28 -17.67 8.59 0.33
CA ARG A 28 -16.78 9.75 0.32
C ARG A 28 -17.24 10.91 1.18
N LEU A 29 -17.75 10.57 2.36
CA LEU A 29 -18.09 11.54 3.38
C LEU A 29 -16.81 11.94 4.13
N GLY A 30 -15.82 12.48 3.41
CA GLY A 30 -14.45 12.69 3.90
C GLY A 30 -14.37 13.49 5.21
N LEU A 31 -15.19 14.54 5.35
CA LEU A 31 -15.28 15.31 6.61
C LEU A 31 -15.76 14.45 7.79
N TYR A 32 -16.74 13.58 7.55
CA TYR A 32 -17.23 12.66 8.58
C TYR A 32 -16.16 11.61 8.92
N VAL A 33 -15.49 11.04 7.92
CA VAL A 33 -14.40 10.07 8.10
C VAL A 33 -13.29 10.66 8.97
N LYS A 34 -12.83 11.87 8.62
CA LYS A 34 -11.79 12.61 9.37
C LYS A 34 -12.21 12.86 10.81
N ALA A 35 -13.36 13.50 11.02
CA ALA A 35 -13.88 13.80 12.35
C ALA A 35 -14.08 12.53 13.20
N THR A 36 -14.50 11.43 12.58
CA THR A 36 -14.73 10.17 13.29
C THR A 36 -13.40 9.52 13.72
N ILE A 37 -12.38 9.51 12.87
CA ILE A 37 -11.07 8.93 13.22
C ILE A 37 -10.34 9.80 14.25
N GLU A 38 -10.34 11.12 14.05
CA GLU A 38 -9.74 12.08 14.99
C GLU A 38 -10.40 12.00 16.38
N GLY A 39 -11.73 11.88 16.42
CA GLY A 39 -12.49 11.70 17.66
C GLY A 39 -12.19 10.40 18.42
N HIS A 40 -11.50 9.43 17.82
CA HIS A 40 -11.09 8.16 18.44
C HIS A 40 -9.58 8.09 18.72
N GLY A 41 -8.88 9.23 18.72
CA GLY A 41 -7.47 9.34 19.11
C GLY A 41 -6.50 9.09 17.96
N ASP A 42 -6.80 9.61 16.77
CA ASP A 42 -5.96 9.62 15.55
C ASP A 42 -5.45 8.24 15.09
N ASN A 43 -6.05 7.15 15.56
CA ASN A 43 -5.72 5.82 15.09
C ASN A 43 -6.89 5.25 14.32
N LEU A 44 -6.61 4.73 13.12
CA LEU A 44 -7.61 4.03 12.34
C LEU A 44 -8.10 2.80 13.12
N PRO A 45 -9.40 2.69 13.44
CA PRO A 45 -9.90 1.53 14.17
C PRO A 45 -9.68 0.24 13.38
N TYR A 46 -9.33 -0.84 14.08
CA TYR A 46 -9.28 -2.15 13.45
C TYR A 46 -10.67 -2.57 12.95
N LYS A 47 -10.74 -3.10 11.73
CA LYS A 47 -11.96 -3.62 11.13
C LYS A 47 -11.76 -5.07 10.71
N LYS A 48 -12.69 -5.95 11.08
CA LYS A 48 -12.72 -7.34 10.59
C LYS A 48 -13.19 -7.35 9.12
N GLY A 49 -12.69 -8.30 8.33
CA GLY A 49 -13.09 -8.46 6.93
C GLY A 49 -12.39 -7.47 6.00
N ARG A 50 -13.15 -6.82 5.11
CA ARG A 50 -12.57 -5.90 4.11
C ARG A 50 -11.94 -4.65 4.76
N PRO A 51 -10.67 -4.31 4.43
CA PRO A 51 -9.99 -3.10 4.93
C PRO A 51 -10.68 -1.81 4.49
N TYR A 52 -10.61 -0.78 5.34
CA TYR A 52 -11.11 0.56 4.99
C TYR A 52 -10.43 1.14 3.74
N LEU A 53 -9.14 0.89 3.60
CA LEU A 53 -8.38 1.36 2.45
C LEU A 53 -8.87 0.72 1.14
N ASP A 54 -9.34 -0.54 1.18
CA ASP A 54 -9.94 -1.20 0.02
C ASP A 54 -11.22 -0.46 -0.42
N TYR A 55 -12.08 -0.05 0.52
CA TYR A 55 -13.25 0.79 0.20
C TYR A 55 -12.86 2.11 -0.46
N ALA A 56 -11.85 2.81 0.07
CA ALA A 56 -11.39 4.08 -0.48
C ALA A 56 -10.77 3.94 -1.88
N CYS A 57 -10.20 2.76 -2.18
CA CYS A 57 -9.58 2.47 -3.46
C CYS A 57 -10.58 2.08 -4.56
N ARG A 58 -11.82 1.72 -4.23
CA ARG A 58 -12.78 1.28 -5.25
C ARG A 58 -13.28 2.48 -6.05
N SER A 59 -13.27 2.33 -7.37
CA SER A 59 -14.00 3.28 -8.21
C SER A 59 -15.49 2.97 -8.13
N THR A 60 -16.29 3.98 -7.80
CA THR A 60 -17.75 3.89 -7.82
C THR A 60 -18.31 4.07 -9.23
N CYS A 61 -17.46 4.15 -10.26
CA CYS A 61 -17.84 4.45 -11.64
C CYS A 61 -18.67 3.35 -12.33
N GLN A 62 -18.77 2.15 -11.77
CA GLN A 62 -19.34 0.99 -12.48
C GLN A 62 -20.83 0.71 -12.23
N ASN A 63 -21.57 1.56 -11.51
CA ASN A 63 -23.01 1.34 -11.42
C ASN A 63 -23.72 1.98 -12.63
N GLU A 64 -23.96 1.18 -13.67
CA GLU A 64 -24.89 1.49 -14.77
C GLU A 64 -26.28 1.93 -14.24
N PHE A 65 -26.63 1.50 -13.02
CA PHE A 65 -27.85 1.88 -12.31
C PHE A 65 -27.86 3.30 -11.70
N PHE A 66 -26.69 3.93 -11.48
CA PHE A 66 -26.58 5.26 -10.88
C PHE A 66 -25.67 6.19 -11.70
N PRO A 67 -26.09 6.58 -12.92
CA PRO A 67 -25.27 7.37 -13.84
C PRO A 67 -24.89 8.78 -13.32
N TYR A 68 -25.50 9.24 -12.22
CA TYR A 68 -25.22 10.55 -11.60
C TYR A 68 -24.12 10.50 -10.52
N GLN A 69 -23.63 9.32 -10.13
CA GLN A 69 -22.50 9.17 -9.18
C GLN A 69 -21.14 9.00 -9.88
N SER A 70 -21.12 8.98 -11.22
CA SER A 70 -19.98 8.59 -12.06
C SER A 70 -18.90 9.66 -12.25
N SER A 71 -19.16 10.92 -11.88
CA SER A 71 -18.27 12.04 -12.18
C SER A 71 -17.26 12.39 -11.09
N ARG A 72 -17.27 11.67 -9.97
CA ARG A 72 -16.28 11.88 -8.92
C ARG A 72 -15.28 10.73 -9.00
N GLY A 73 -14.06 10.97 -9.45
CA GLY A 73 -12.94 10.00 -9.41
C GLY A 73 -12.52 9.70 -7.97
N ARG A 74 -11.64 8.71 -7.74
CA ARG A 74 -11.12 8.36 -6.38
C ARG A 74 -10.65 9.63 -5.64
N GLU A 75 -10.91 9.74 -4.34
CA GLU A 75 -10.50 10.90 -3.53
C GLU A 75 -9.13 10.66 -2.89
N PRO A 76 -8.05 11.26 -3.41
CA PRO A 76 -6.71 11.04 -2.88
C PRO A 76 -6.61 11.45 -1.41
N ASP A 77 -7.33 12.50 -1.00
CA ASP A 77 -7.33 13.03 0.37
C ASP A 77 -7.82 12.00 1.40
N ILE A 78 -8.83 11.18 1.09
CA ILE A 78 -9.29 10.14 2.02
C ILE A 78 -8.25 9.02 2.09
N ILE A 79 -7.66 8.66 0.95
CA ILE A 79 -6.67 7.58 0.86
C ILE A 79 -5.41 7.97 1.63
N GLU A 80 -4.88 9.17 1.39
CA GLU A 80 -3.75 9.73 2.13
C GLU A 80 -4.06 9.77 3.63
N PHE A 81 -5.22 10.31 4.01
CA PHE A 81 -5.64 10.35 5.41
C PHE A 81 -5.67 8.96 6.07
N LEU A 82 -6.28 7.95 5.43
CA LEU A 82 -6.31 6.59 5.97
C LEU A 82 -4.91 5.99 6.11
N LEU A 83 -4.02 6.22 5.13
CA LEU A 83 -2.64 5.74 5.15
C LEU A 83 -1.80 6.41 6.23
N GLU A 84 -1.98 7.72 6.46
CA GLU A 84 -1.35 8.47 7.55
C GLU A 84 -1.79 7.97 8.94
N HIS A 85 -3.03 7.47 9.04
CA HIS A 85 -3.63 6.95 10.28
C HIS A 85 -3.47 5.43 10.44
N GLY A 86 -2.58 4.81 9.66
CA GLY A 86 -2.13 3.42 9.86
C GLY A 86 -2.81 2.36 8.99
N ALA A 87 -3.57 2.73 7.96
CA ALA A 87 -4.05 1.76 6.99
C ALA A 87 -2.88 1.08 6.27
N ASP A 88 -2.91 -0.25 6.16
CA ASP A 88 -1.87 -1.02 5.47
C ASP A 88 -2.27 -1.27 3.99
N PRO A 89 -1.50 -0.76 3.00
CA PRO A 89 -1.76 -1.05 1.58
C PRO A 89 -1.59 -2.54 1.23
N ASN A 90 -0.96 -3.33 2.10
CA ASN A 90 -0.74 -4.75 1.90
C ASN A 90 -1.75 -5.63 2.63
N GLU A 91 -2.72 -5.04 3.35
CA GLU A 91 -3.74 -5.80 4.07
C GLU A 91 -4.52 -6.69 3.09
N LYS A 92 -4.63 -7.97 3.42
CA LYS A 92 -5.18 -8.99 2.52
C LYS A 92 -6.65 -9.22 2.75
N PHE A 93 -7.42 -9.25 1.67
CA PHE A 93 -8.83 -9.58 1.65
C PHE A 93 -9.15 -10.41 0.40
N GLU A 94 -9.93 -11.48 0.51
CA GLU A 94 -10.31 -12.35 -0.63
C GLU A 94 -9.13 -12.76 -1.55
N GLY A 95 -7.96 -13.04 -0.96
CA GLY A 95 -6.79 -13.50 -1.72
C GLY A 95 -5.98 -12.41 -2.44
N GLY A 96 -6.30 -11.14 -2.25
CA GLY A 96 -5.51 -10.01 -2.76
C GLY A 96 -5.27 -8.94 -1.70
N SER A 97 -4.14 -8.25 -1.75
CA SER A 97 -3.91 -7.05 -0.95
C SER A 97 -4.74 -5.88 -1.47
N THR A 98 -4.98 -4.89 -0.60
CA THR A 98 -5.62 -3.63 -0.98
C THR A 98 -4.95 -3.00 -2.21
N TRP A 99 -3.61 -2.97 -2.26
CA TRP A 99 -2.86 -2.52 -3.44
C TRP A 99 -3.16 -3.34 -4.69
N GLN A 100 -3.18 -4.67 -4.60
CA GLN A 100 -3.47 -5.54 -5.74
C GLN A 100 -4.89 -5.32 -6.27
N LYS A 101 -5.87 -5.25 -5.36
CA LYS A 101 -7.28 -5.00 -5.67
C LYS A 101 -7.48 -3.62 -6.31
N ALA A 102 -6.83 -2.61 -5.74
CA ALA A 102 -6.92 -1.26 -6.27
C ALA A 102 -6.38 -1.11 -7.69
N LEU A 103 -5.37 -1.91 -8.05
CA LEU A 103 -4.83 -1.99 -9.41
C LEU A 103 -5.64 -2.92 -10.33
N SER A 104 -6.29 -3.95 -9.79
CA SER A 104 -7.14 -4.85 -10.59
C SER A 104 -8.48 -4.21 -10.97
N ASP A 105 -8.97 -3.31 -10.11
CA ASP A 105 -10.24 -2.59 -10.27
C ASP A 105 -10.06 -1.27 -11.04
N ILE A 106 -8.90 -1.04 -11.65
CA ILE A 106 -8.72 0.07 -12.58
C ILE A 106 -9.52 -0.26 -13.84
N ASP A 107 -10.65 0.41 -14.01
CA ASP A 107 -11.33 0.42 -15.29
C ASP A 107 -10.55 1.32 -16.28
N ILE A 108 -10.57 1.00 -17.56
CA ILE A 108 -10.07 1.87 -18.62
C ILE A 108 -10.77 3.25 -18.53
N ALA A 109 -12.06 3.26 -18.15
CA ALA A 109 -12.81 4.47 -17.89
C ALA A 109 -12.21 5.33 -16.75
N ASP A 110 -11.66 4.71 -15.69
CA ASP A 110 -10.99 5.45 -14.61
C ASP A 110 -9.71 6.15 -15.09
N VAL A 111 -8.96 5.49 -15.99
CA VAL A 111 -7.76 6.07 -16.59
C VAL A 111 -8.13 7.26 -17.49
N GLN A 112 -9.26 7.17 -18.19
CA GLN A 112 -9.76 8.23 -19.08
C GLN A 112 -10.31 9.43 -18.31
N CYS A 113 -10.95 9.23 -17.16
CA CYS A 113 -11.56 10.31 -16.38
C CYS A 113 -10.56 11.12 -15.53
N GLY A 114 -9.29 10.69 -15.42
CA GLY A 114 -8.32 11.40 -14.60
C GLY A 114 -7.01 10.65 -14.39
N PRO A 115 -6.14 10.53 -15.41
CA PRO A 115 -4.91 9.76 -15.32
C PRO A 115 -3.95 10.27 -14.23
N ILE A 116 -4.01 11.58 -13.94
CA ILE A 116 -3.25 12.24 -12.87
C ILE A 116 -3.69 11.75 -11.48
N TYR A 117 -4.99 11.66 -11.23
CA TYR A 117 -5.53 11.20 -9.93
C TYR A 117 -5.14 9.77 -9.65
N TRP A 118 -5.21 8.92 -10.67
CA TRP A 118 -4.78 7.54 -10.57
C TRP A 118 -3.28 7.42 -10.30
N ALA A 119 -2.44 8.18 -11.00
CA ALA A 119 -0.99 8.16 -10.77
C ALA A 119 -0.61 8.68 -9.37
N ALA A 120 -1.29 9.72 -8.88
CA ALA A 120 -1.15 10.23 -7.52
C ALA A 120 -1.54 9.18 -6.47
N PHE A 121 -2.65 8.48 -6.70
CA PHE A 121 -3.10 7.38 -5.86
C PHE A 121 -2.07 6.24 -5.77
N VAL A 122 -1.53 5.80 -6.90
CA VAL A 122 -0.50 4.76 -6.95
C VAL A 122 0.77 5.22 -6.25
N LYS A 123 1.15 6.49 -6.40
CA LYS A 123 2.27 7.10 -5.68
C LYS A 123 2.05 7.02 -4.17
N LEU A 124 0.87 7.38 -3.67
CA LEU A 124 0.53 7.32 -2.25
C LEU A 124 0.69 5.90 -1.69
N LEU A 125 0.09 4.88 -2.32
CA LEU A 125 0.22 3.50 -1.83
C LEU A 125 1.67 3.02 -1.81
N VAL A 126 2.48 3.37 -2.82
CA VAL A 126 3.92 3.02 -2.85
C VAL A 126 4.70 3.75 -1.76
N GLN A 127 4.41 5.03 -1.52
CA GLN A 127 5.03 5.82 -0.45
C GLN A 127 4.75 5.22 0.94
N HIS A 128 3.55 4.66 1.14
CA HIS A 128 3.15 4.00 2.37
C HIS A 128 3.45 2.49 2.40
N GLY A 129 4.30 1.99 1.48
CA GLY A 129 4.89 0.66 1.59
C GLY A 129 4.16 -0.47 0.88
N ALA A 130 3.35 -0.19 -0.14
CA ALA A 130 2.79 -1.22 -1.01
C ALA A 130 3.87 -2.16 -1.60
N ASP A 131 3.67 -3.47 -1.48
CA ASP A 131 4.61 -4.48 -1.97
C ASP A 131 4.48 -4.68 -3.48
N LEU A 132 5.48 -4.15 -4.17
CA LEU A 132 5.60 -4.21 -5.63
C LEU A 132 6.20 -5.53 -6.13
N ARG A 133 6.45 -6.50 -5.25
CA ARG A 133 6.94 -7.83 -5.63
C ARG A 133 5.80 -8.78 -5.93
N GLU A 134 4.64 -8.56 -5.34
CA GLU A 134 3.48 -9.40 -5.62
C GLU A 134 2.92 -9.06 -7.01
N PRO A 135 2.71 -10.07 -7.88
CA PRO A 135 2.11 -9.82 -9.18
C PRO A 135 0.66 -9.36 -9.01
N VAL A 136 0.24 -8.42 -9.84
CA VAL A 136 -1.17 -8.01 -9.89
C VAL A 136 -1.87 -8.76 -11.00
N THR A 137 -3.06 -9.28 -10.69
CA THR A 137 -3.94 -9.86 -11.70
C THR A 137 -4.87 -8.76 -12.17
N ILE A 138 -4.73 -8.33 -13.42
CA ILE A 138 -5.65 -7.37 -14.03
C ILE A 138 -6.71 -8.15 -14.79
N MET A 139 -7.97 -7.74 -14.62
CA MET A 139 -9.09 -8.25 -15.39
C MET A 139 -9.22 -7.41 -16.67
N ARG A 140 -9.32 -8.06 -17.81
CA ARG A 140 -9.55 -7.41 -19.10
C ARG A 140 -10.71 -8.06 -19.83
N TYR A 141 -11.29 -7.31 -20.74
CA TYR A 141 -12.28 -7.77 -21.70
C TYR A 141 -11.64 -7.69 -23.08
N ASP A 142 -11.75 -8.73 -23.89
CA ASP A 142 -11.35 -8.67 -25.29
C ASP A 142 -12.45 -7.99 -26.13
N SER A 143 -12.22 -7.88 -27.45
CA SER A 143 -13.20 -7.29 -28.38
C SER A 143 -14.52 -8.07 -28.48
N SER A 144 -14.57 -9.31 -27.97
CA SER A 144 -15.80 -10.11 -27.87
C SER A 144 -16.53 -9.92 -26.53
N GLY A 145 -15.96 -9.12 -25.62
CA GLY A 145 -16.45 -8.97 -24.26
C GLY A 145 -16.08 -10.15 -23.35
N ALA A 146 -15.25 -11.09 -23.82
CA ALA A 146 -14.82 -12.22 -23.00
C ALA A 146 -13.80 -11.76 -21.96
N ARG A 147 -14.05 -12.14 -20.71
CA ARG A 147 -13.23 -11.75 -19.55
C ARG A 147 -12.00 -12.65 -19.45
N TYR A 148 -10.80 -12.06 -19.47
CA TYR A 148 -9.55 -12.79 -19.25
C TYR A 148 -8.70 -12.18 -18.14
N ARG A 149 -7.87 -13.03 -17.53
CA ARG A 149 -6.94 -12.68 -16.43
C ARG A 149 -5.53 -12.55 -16.99
N ARG A 150 -4.90 -11.39 -16.82
CA ARG A 150 -3.47 -11.20 -17.10
C ARG A 150 -2.74 -10.95 -15.79
N LYS A 151 -1.78 -11.82 -15.47
CA LYS A 151 -0.86 -11.59 -14.35
C LYS A 151 0.28 -10.71 -14.81
N ILE A 152 0.50 -9.63 -14.10
CA ILE A 152 1.51 -8.63 -14.42
C ILE A 152 2.60 -8.68 -13.35
N PRO A 153 3.78 -9.22 -13.68
CA PRO A 153 4.89 -9.20 -12.75
C PRO A 153 5.51 -7.80 -12.75
N PHE A 154 5.29 -7.05 -11.68
CA PHE A 154 6.13 -5.89 -11.40
C PHE A 154 7.45 -6.43 -10.88
N LYS A 155 8.54 -6.27 -11.64
CA LYS A 155 9.89 -6.73 -11.25
C LYS A 155 10.47 -5.87 -10.10
N GLY A 156 9.68 -5.54 -9.09
CA GLY A 156 10.03 -4.67 -7.95
C GLY A 156 10.20 -3.18 -8.30
N ARG A 157 9.97 -2.79 -9.56
CA ARG A 157 10.13 -1.40 -10.04
C ARG A 157 8.77 -0.72 -10.15
N ALA A 158 8.60 0.41 -9.44
CA ALA A 158 7.36 1.18 -9.50
C ALA A 158 7.22 1.85 -10.87
N SER A 159 8.36 2.26 -11.44
CA SER A 159 8.46 2.68 -12.84
C SER A 159 8.00 1.61 -13.83
N GLY A 160 8.13 0.32 -13.49
CA GLY A 160 7.62 -0.77 -14.32
C GLY A 160 6.10 -0.83 -14.33
N ALA A 161 5.46 -0.61 -13.17
CA ALA A 161 4.01 -0.53 -13.08
C ALA A 161 3.47 0.68 -13.83
N ILE A 162 4.05 1.85 -13.60
CA ILE A 162 3.59 3.09 -14.21
C ILE A 162 3.87 3.10 -15.73
N ARG A 163 5.04 2.64 -16.18
CA ARG A 163 5.31 2.50 -17.62
C ARG A 163 4.39 1.52 -18.30
N PHE A 164 4.14 0.35 -17.67
CA PHE A 164 3.19 -0.63 -18.21
C PHE A 164 1.83 0.02 -18.44
N LEU A 165 1.39 0.86 -17.51
CA LEU A 165 0.08 1.49 -17.56
C LEU A 165 0.03 2.65 -18.58
N VAL A 166 1.13 3.38 -18.77
CA VAL A 166 1.28 4.36 -19.87
C VAL A 166 1.31 3.69 -21.25
N THR A 167 1.86 2.47 -21.35
CA THR A 167 1.94 1.73 -22.63
C THR A 167 0.66 1.00 -22.99
N GLU A 168 -0.21 0.73 -22.01
CA GLU A 168 -1.42 -0.10 -22.19
C GLU A 168 -2.72 0.70 -21.97
N ALA A 169 -2.63 2.03 -22.02
CA ALA A 169 -3.79 2.88 -22.23
C ALA A 169 -4.20 2.77 -23.71
N ASP A 170 -5.43 2.29 -23.96
CA ASP A 170 -5.94 2.00 -25.31
C ASP A 170 -6.16 3.27 -26.17
N GLU A 171 -6.28 4.43 -25.52
CA GLU A 171 -6.40 5.76 -26.14
C GLU A 171 -5.08 6.56 -26.01
N PRO A 172 -4.75 7.43 -26.98
CA PRO A 172 -3.53 8.24 -26.92
C PRO A 172 -3.62 9.27 -25.79
N LEU A 173 -3.01 8.96 -24.65
CA LEU A 173 -2.63 9.95 -23.63
C LEU A 173 -1.98 11.15 -24.32
N THR A 174 -2.35 12.36 -23.92
CA THR A 174 -1.66 13.56 -24.41
C THR A 174 -0.17 13.49 -24.05
N ASN A 175 0.68 14.15 -24.84
CA ASN A 175 2.11 14.20 -24.55
C ASN A 175 2.40 14.80 -23.16
N GLU A 176 1.56 15.74 -22.70
CA GLU A 176 1.66 16.33 -21.37
C GLU A 176 1.34 15.33 -20.27
N GLU A 177 0.22 14.59 -20.36
CA GLU A 177 -0.14 13.55 -19.40
C GLU A 177 0.90 12.43 -19.36
N ARG A 178 1.35 11.99 -20.54
CA ARG A 178 2.43 10.99 -20.65
C ARG A 178 3.70 11.48 -19.96
N THR A 179 4.08 12.73 -20.16
CA THR A 179 5.27 13.32 -19.52
C THR A 179 5.09 13.39 -18.01
N HIS A 180 3.95 13.87 -17.54
CA HIS A 180 3.64 13.97 -16.12
C HIS A 180 3.66 12.61 -15.42
N ILE A 181 3.05 11.58 -16.02
CA ILE A 181 3.05 10.22 -15.46
C ILE A 181 4.48 9.64 -15.42
N LEU A 182 5.30 9.90 -16.46
CA LEU A 182 6.70 9.46 -16.49
C LEU A 182 7.57 10.21 -15.47
N ASP A 183 7.29 11.48 -15.21
CA ASP A 183 7.94 12.27 -14.16
C ASP A 183 7.57 11.72 -12.77
N LEU A 184 6.28 11.43 -12.52
CA LEU A 184 5.84 10.75 -11.29
C LEU A 184 6.52 9.39 -11.11
N ALA A 185 6.65 8.61 -12.18
CA ALA A 185 7.36 7.34 -12.14
C ALA A 185 8.83 7.50 -11.74
N ARG A 186 9.48 8.57 -12.20
CA ARG A 186 10.87 8.90 -11.87
C ARG A 186 10.99 9.32 -10.41
N GLU A 187 10.10 10.19 -9.94
CA GLU A 187 10.04 10.62 -8.54
C GLU A 187 9.90 9.44 -7.59
N ILE A 188 9.01 8.48 -7.90
CA ILE A 188 8.81 7.30 -7.05
C ILE A 188 10.09 6.44 -6.97
N GLU A 189 10.83 6.28 -8.06
CA GLU A 189 12.11 5.56 -8.02
C GLU A 189 13.17 6.30 -7.20
N GLU A 190 13.21 7.63 -7.27
CA GLU A 190 14.11 8.43 -6.41
C GLU A 190 13.71 8.33 -4.93
N LEU A 191 12.42 8.40 -4.60
CA LEU A 191 11.93 8.20 -3.24
C LEU A 191 12.27 6.81 -2.69
N LYS A 192 12.22 5.76 -3.52
CA LYS A 192 12.66 4.42 -3.15
C LYS A 192 14.15 4.33 -2.86
N LYS A 193 14.99 4.99 -3.66
CA LYS A 193 16.43 5.05 -3.41
C LYS A 193 16.71 5.76 -2.09
N LEU A 194 16.02 6.87 -1.82
CA LEU A 194 16.15 7.63 -0.59
C LEU A 194 15.69 6.83 0.63
N THR A 195 14.50 6.23 0.60
CA THR A 195 13.99 5.39 1.71
C THR A 195 14.88 4.18 1.96
N SER A 196 15.38 3.52 0.89
CA SER A 196 16.36 2.43 1.02
C SER A 196 17.65 2.90 1.70
N LYS A 197 18.16 4.08 1.31
CA LYS A 197 19.38 4.70 1.88
C LYS A 197 19.19 5.13 3.34
N VAL A 198 18.04 5.71 3.68
CA VAL A 198 17.69 6.09 5.06
C VAL A 198 17.57 4.84 5.92
N LYS A 199 16.90 3.80 5.43
CA LYS A 199 16.75 2.51 6.13
C LYS A 199 18.10 1.85 6.37
N THR A 200 19.00 1.81 5.38
CA THR A 200 20.35 1.24 5.56
C THR A 200 21.20 2.06 6.53
N ASN A 201 21.15 3.39 6.45
CA ASN A 201 21.85 4.28 7.40
C ASN A 201 21.34 4.11 8.83
N TRP A 202 20.03 4.03 9.02
CA TRP A 202 19.41 3.80 10.32
C TRP A 202 19.79 2.43 10.89
N LEU A 203 19.72 1.37 10.09
CA LEU A 203 20.16 0.02 10.49
C LEU A 203 21.65 -0.03 10.83
N ALA A 204 22.50 0.67 10.07
CA ALA A 204 23.93 0.77 10.36
C ALA A 204 24.20 1.50 11.68
N HIS A 205 23.45 2.58 11.96
CA HIS A 205 23.51 3.30 13.23
C HIS A 205 23.05 2.44 14.41
N LEU A 206 21.97 1.68 14.25
CA LEU A 206 21.46 0.77 15.27
C LEU A 206 22.50 -0.31 15.61
N ARG A 207 23.06 -0.99 14.60
CA ARG A 207 24.13 -2.00 14.77
C ARG A 207 25.38 -1.40 15.41
N SER A 208 25.71 -0.15 15.09
CA SER A 208 26.83 0.57 15.72
C SER A 208 26.57 0.85 17.20
N LYS A 209 25.34 1.27 17.56
CA LYS A 209 24.93 1.46 18.97
C LYS A 209 24.95 0.15 19.75
N GLU A 210 24.40 -0.94 19.21
CA GLU A 210 24.40 -2.27 19.81
C GLU A 210 25.84 -2.78 20.02
N LYS A 211 26.70 -2.65 19.01
CA LYS A 211 28.14 -3.01 19.11
C LYS A 211 28.85 -2.22 20.21
N ARG A 212 28.57 -0.92 20.35
CA ARG A 212 29.12 -0.08 21.43
C ARG A 212 28.63 -0.51 22.81
N GLN A 213 27.35 -0.84 22.95
CA GLN A 213 26.80 -1.36 24.21
C GLN A 213 27.42 -2.72 24.57
N TRP A 214 27.53 -3.64 23.62
CA TRP A 214 28.18 -4.94 23.82
C TRP A 214 29.64 -4.80 24.28
N LEU A 215 30.42 -3.91 23.64
CA LEU A 215 31.80 -3.63 24.05
C LEU A 215 31.89 -3.03 25.46
N LYS A 216 30.96 -2.15 25.86
CA LYS A 216 30.87 -1.61 27.22
C LYS A 216 30.60 -2.73 28.24
N SER A 217 29.62 -3.60 27.98
CA SER A 217 29.31 -4.74 28.83
C SER A 217 30.51 -5.70 28.97
N LYS A 218 31.25 -5.96 27.89
CA LYS A 218 32.42 -6.84 27.91
C LYS A 218 33.58 -6.25 28.74
N LYS A 219 33.84 -4.94 28.63
CA LYS A 219 34.84 -4.24 29.45
C LYS A 219 34.48 -4.30 30.93
N GLU A 220 33.19 -4.16 31.27
CA GLU A 220 32.71 -4.22 32.65
C GLU A 220 32.88 -5.62 33.26
N VAL A 221 32.54 -6.67 32.50
CA VAL A 221 32.80 -8.06 32.93
C VAL A 221 34.30 -8.30 33.18
N HIS A 222 35.17 -7.79 32.31
CA HIS A 222 36.61 -7.95 32.48
C HIS A 222 37.15 -7.18 33.71
N ARG A 223 36.65 -5.96 33.94
CA ARG A 223 36.96 -5.19 35.16
C ARG A 223 36.51 -5.91 36.44
N ARG A 224 35.32 -6.50 36.44
CA ARG A 224 34.82 -7.29 37.58
C ARG A 224 35.66 -8.53 37.84
N LYS A 225 36.06 -9.25 36.78
CA LYS A 225 36.99 -10.38 36.89
C LYS A 225 38.32 -9.93 37.51
N PHE A 226 38.90 -8.85 37.00
CA PHE A 226 40.18 -8.32 37.49
C PHE A 226 40.13 -7.85 38.96
N ARG A 227 39.05 -7.21 39.39
CA ARG A 227 38.83 -6.86 40.81
C ARG A 227 38.77 -8.11 41.69
N LYS A 228 37.98 -9.12 41.29
CA LYS A 228 37.92 -10.40 42.01
C LYS A 228 39.27 -11.10 42.12
N THR A 229 40.10 -11.07 41.07
CA THR A 229 41.45 -11.66 41.16
C THR A 229 42.37 -10.87 42.07
N LYS A 230 42.29 -9.54 42.09
CA LYS A 230 43.05 -8.73 43.06
C LYS A 230 42.66 -9.06 44.51
N ASP A 231 41.36 -9.12 44.79
CA ASP A 231 40.84 -9.45 46.12
C ASP A 231 41.31 -10.85 46.60
N LEU A 232 41.44 -11.80 45.67
CA LEU A 232 41.93 -13.17 45.97
C LEU A 232 43.44 -13.26 46.22
N ILE A 233 44.24 -12.34 45.63
CA ILE A 233 45.70 -12.38 45.72
C ILE A 233 46.21 -11.48 46.87
N GLY A 234 45.34 -10.68 47.50
CA GLY A 234 45.69 -9.85 48.66
C GLY A 234 46.60 -8.66 48.32
N VAL A 235 46.47 -8.10 47.11
CA VAL A 235 47.23 -6.95 46.59
C VAL A 235 46.32 -5.76 46.29
#